data_AF-A0A7Y5S459-F1
#
_entry.id   AF-A0A7Y5S459-F1
#
_cell.length_a   1.000
_cell.length_b   1.000
_cell.length_c   1.000
_cell.angle_alpha   90.00
_cell.angle_beta   90.00
_cell.angle_gamma   90.00
#
_symmetry.space_group_name_H-M   'P 1'
#
loop_
_entity.id
_entity.type
_entity.pdbx_description
1 polymer ?
#
loop_
_entity_poly.entity_id
_entity_poly.type
_entity_poly.pdbx_seq_one_letter_code
_entity_poly.pdbx_strand_id
1 'polypeptide(L)'
;MPYDRYDRSMRRHVLAALLTPLAMASGEHAAAQPCTLSQSAVVTFHFGVEATDPGFAYVLDLFHTDLEIPRLDGQWAPGVHQDHPKGEIHAEPDEALLYVNSAARVTLPSIPPGFEFIGATPGEPFWVLPQNPNPAILFLGIGSEEMSVSDLEALCVWNPQDPRGGADVPARWLRARLVDVRGPSGGDVSLWQSGLGPPTVYFSTHLDGVDATDVIHTLAGGHAHLNWAFTQPGLYEIDLRLATRAANPCPADLDGDGQVGQSDLGILLSDFGCQPSPDGCPGDTDGDGATGQSDLGVLLSSYGTGC
;
A
#
# COMPACT_ATOMS: atom_id res chain seq x y z
N MET A 1 43.43 -62.92 6.11
CA MET A 1 43.52 -63.74 4.88
C MET A 1 42.19 -64.45 4.71
N PRO A 2 41.65 -64.63 3.49
CA PRO A 2 42.22 -64.37 2.15
C PRO A 2 41.91 -62.93 1.68
N TYR A 3 42.65 -62.17 0.85
CA TYR A 3 43.70 -62.35 -0.19
C TYR A 3 43.26 -62.97 -1.52
N ASP A 4 42.95 -62.11 -2.49
CA ASP A 4 43.39 -62.09 -3.91
C ASP A 4 43.04 -60.68 -4.46
N ARG A 5 43.90 -59.76 -4.91
CA ARG A 5 45.24 -59.67 -5.53
C ARG A 5 45.22 -59.65 -7.08
N TYR A 6 45.37 -58.45 -7.65
CA TYR A 6 46.13 -58.06 -8.86
C TYR A 6 46.05 -56.52 -8.93
N ASP A 7 47.05 -55.67 -8.66
CA ASP A 7 48.49 -55.53 -8.94
C ASP A 7 48.87 -54.87 -10.29
N ARG A 8 49.27 -53.59 -10.16
CA ARG A 8 50.37 -52.82 -10.80
C ARG A 8 50.51 -52.66 -12.33
N SER A 9 50.57 -51.39 -12.75
CA SER A 9 51.83 -50.75 -13.20
C SER A 9 51.68 -49.20 -13.07
N MET A 10 52.47 -48.46 -12.27
CA MET A 10 53.86 -47.99 -12.34
C MET A 10 54.12 -46.69 -13.15
N ARG A 11 54.66 -45.69 -12.40
CA ARG A 11 55.58 -44.57 -12.78
C ARG A 11 54.93 -43.32 -13.41
N ARG A 12 54.78 -42.18 -12.68
CA ARG A 12 55.74 -41.14 -12.20
C ARG A 12 56.33 -40.20 -13.29
N HIS A 13 56.17 -38.89 -13.00
CA HIS A 13 56.69 -37.64 -13.61
C HIS A 13 55.80 -37.12 -14.77
N VAL A 14 55.27 -35.89 -14.78
CA VAL A 14 55.94 -34.58 -14.71
C VAL A 14 54.90 -33.46 -14.43
N LEU A 15 55.37 -32.38 -13.79
CA LEU A 15 54.78 -31.06 -13.57
C LEU A 15 53.86 -30.52 -14.69
N ALA A 16 52.68 -30.02 -14.31
CA ALA A 16 52.06 -28.83 -14.91
C ALA A 16 51.00 -28.27 -13.94
N ALA A 17 51.41 -27.31 -13.10
CA ALA A 17 50.47 -26.44 -12.40
C ALA A 17 49.85 -25.53 -13.46
N LEU A 18 48.63 -25.85 -13.89
CA LEU A 18 47.81 -24.94 -14.68
C LEU A 18 47.29 -23.87 -13.71
N LEU A 19 47.96 -22.72 -13.74
CA LEU A 19 47.42 -21.44 -13.29
C LEU A 19 46.17 -21.16 -14.13
N THR A 20 44.99 -21.50 -13.60
CA THR A 20 43.75 -20.88 -14.07
C THR A 20 43.86 -19.39 -13.74
N PRO A 21 43.76 -18.48 -14.72
CA PRO A 21 43.62 -17.07 -14.38
C PRO A 21 42.33 -16.92 -13.58
N LEU A 22 42.43 -16.32 -12.39
CA LEU A 22 41.30 -15.65 -11.75
C LEU A 22 40.77 -14.68 -12.81
N ALA A 23 39.67 -15.02 -13.47
CA ALA A 23 38.86 -14.01 -14.10
C ALA A 23 38.41 -13.11 -12.95
N MET A 24 39.00 -11.92 -12.87
CA MET A 24 38.40 -10.80 -12.17
C MET A 24 36.98 -10.72 -12.73
N ALA A 25 35.99 -11.12 -11.93
CA ALA A 25 34.64 -10.69 -12.18
C ALA A 25 34.72 -9.17 -12.18
N SER A 26 34.63 -8.58 -13.37
CA SER A 26 34.19 -7.21 -13.50
C SER A 26 32.89 -7.16 -12.73
N GLY A 27 32.93 -6.60 -11.52
CA GLY A 27 31.73 -6.15 -10.86
C GLY A 27 31.16 -5.08 -11.77
N GLU A 28 30.31 -5.50 -12.71
CA GLU A 28 29.16 -4.68 -13.06
C GLU A 28 28.53 -4.37 -11.70
N HIS A 29 28.80 -3.15 -11.22
CA HIS A 29 27.83 -2.50 -10.36
C HIS A 29 26.57 -2.51 -11.20
N ALA A 30 25.68 -3.48 -10.95
CA ALA A 30 24.29 -3.30 -11.30
C ALA A 30 23.96 -1.92 -10.73
N ALA A 31 23.75 -0.93 -11.61
CA ALA A 31 23.23 0.34 -11.17
C ALA A 31 22.01 0.00 -10.32
N ALA A 32 21.97 0.49 -9.09
CA ALA A 32 20.83 0.25 -8.21
C ALA A 32 19.59 0.57 -9.04
N GLN A 33 18.68 -0.41 -9.19
CA GLN A 33 17.46 -0.17 -9.96
C GLN A 33 16.78 1.06 -9.37
N PRO A 34 16.47 2.08 -10.18
CA PRO A 34 15.89 3.31 -9.67
C PRO A 34 14.59 3.00 -8.93
N CYS A 35 14.45 3.59 -7.74
CA CYS A 35 13.31 3.42 -6.88
C CYS A 35 12.24 4.44 -7.27
N THR A 36 11.40 4.07 -8.22
CA THR A 36 10.32 4.94 -8.70
C THR A 36 9.08 4.79 -7.82
N LEU A 37 8.19 5.78 -7.92
CA LEU A 37 6.88 5.72 -7.30
C LEU A 37 6.00 4.73 -8.08
N SER A 38 5.45 3.73 -7.40
CA SER A 38 4.43 2.82 -7.92
C SER A 38 3.09 3.21 -7.31
N GLN A 39 2.10 3.56 -8.13
CA GLN A 39 0.76 3.95 -7.68
C GLN A 39 -0.33 3.05 -8.27
N SER A 40 -1.43 2.86 -7.53
CA SER A 40 -2.59 2.14 -8.04
C SER A 40 -3.53 3.07 -8.82
N ALA A 41 -4.40 2.46 -9.63
CA ALA A 41 -5.67 3.08 -9.96
C ALA A 41 -6.46 3.40 -8.67
N VAL A 42 -7.50 4.24 -8.77
CA VAL A 42 -8.40 4.45 -7.63
C VAL A 42 -9.14 3.15 -7.34
N VAL A 43 -9.14 2.74 -6.08
CA VAL A 43 -9.79 1.55 -5.56
C VAL A 43 -10.97 2.00 -4.71
N THR A 44 -12.17 1.52 -5.00
CA THR A 44 -13.37 1.89 -4.25
C THR A 44 -13.77 0.76 -3.31
N PHE A 45 -13.83 1.06 -2.01
CA PHE A 45 -14.36 0.17 -0.98
C PHE A 45 -15.77 0.59 -0.57
N HIS A 46 -16.64 -0.38 -0.31
CA HIS A 46 -18.05 -0.15 -0.06
C HIS A 46 -18.40 -0.42 1.41
N PHE A 47 -19.04 0.57 2.04
CA PHE A 47 -19.47 0.50 3.43
C PHE A 47 -20.98 0.68 3.53
N GLY A 48 -21.62 -0.16 4.33
CA GLY A 48 -23.05 -0.08 4.60
C GLY A 48 -23.31 0.30 6.04
N VAL A 49 -23.61 1.56 6.32
CA VAL A 49 -23.96 2.02 7.67
C VAL A 49 -25.46 1.87 7.87
N GLU A 50 -25.86 0.74 8.43
CA GLU A 50 -27.28 0.34 8.55
C GLU A 50 -28.06 0.46 7.24
N ALA A 51 -27.34 0.32 6.13
CA ALA A 51 -27.91 0.42 4.80
C ALA A 51 -28.57 -0.90 4.40
N THR A 52 -29.53 -0.82 3.48
CA THR A 52 -29.95 -2.02 2.76
C THR A 52 -28.86 -2.40 1.79
N ASP A 53 -28.40 -3.66 1.85
CA ASP A 53 -27.47 -4.21 0.88
C ASP A 53 -28.07 -4.16 -0.54
N PRO A 54 -27.42 -3.47 -1.51
CA PRO A 54 -27.88 -3.39 -2.90
C PRO A 54 -27.62 -4.67 -3.71
N GLY A 55 -27.00 -5.69 -3.13
CA GLY A 55 -26.77 -7.00 -3.76
C GLY A 55 -25.30 -7.41 -3.84
N PHE A 56 -24.48 -7.04 -2.84
CA PHE A 56 -23.08 -7.47 -2.76
C PHE A 56 -22.99 -9.00 -2.55
N ALA A 57 -21.92 -9.61 -3.07
CA ALA A 57 -21.68 -11.03 -2.91
C ALA A 57 -21.42 -11.39 -1.43
N TYR A 58 -20.72 -10.50 -0.73
CA TYR A 58 -20.39 -10.64 0.68
C TYR A 58 -20.85 -9.42 1.47
N VAL A 59 -21.61 -9.65 2.54
CA VAL A 59 -21.94 -8.64 3.55
C VAL A 59 -21.21 -9.01 4.84
N LEU A 60 -20.21 -8.21 5.18
CA LEU A 60 -19.27 -8.51 6.27
C LEU A 60 -19.61 -7.62 7.47
N ASP A 61 -20.28 -8.15 8.49
CA ASP A 61 -20.81 -7.39 9.62
C ASP A 61 -20.13 -7.67 10.97
N LEU A 62 -19.26 -8.68 11.03
CA LEU A 62 -18.58 -9.21 12.21
C LEU A 62 -17.18 -9.71 11.85
N PHE A 63 -16.43 -10.15 12.88
CA PHE A 63 -15.09 -10.73 12.79
C PHE A 63 -14.00 -9.75 12.35
N HIS A 64 -12.75 -10.25 12.41
CA HIS A 64 -11.57 -9.53 11.94
C HIS A 64 -11.61 -9.46 10.42
N THR A 65 -11.45 -8.27 9.86
CA THR A 65 -11.50 -8.04 8.42
C THR A 65 -10.56 -6.91 8.07
N ASP A 66 -9.81 -7.07 6.99
CA ASP A 66 -8.85 -6.10 6.52
C ASP A 66 -9.21 -5.58 5.14
N LEU A 67 -8.99 -4.28 4.96
CA LEU A 67 -8.72 -3.73 3.64
C LEU A 67 -7.30 -4.13 3.26
N GLU A 68 -7.18 -5.13 2.40
CA GLU A 68 -5.89 -5.59 1.90
C GLU A 68 -5.39 -4.62 0.85
N ILE A 69 -4.15 -4.16 1.02
CA ILE A 69 -3.48 -3.26 0.08
C ILE A 69 -2.14 -3.81 -0.46
N PRO A 70 -2.00 -5.11 -0.75
CA PRO A 70 -0.72 -5.68 -1.14
C PRO A 70 -0.29 -5.26 -2.55
N ARG A 71 1.02 -5.37 -2.79
CA ARG A 71 1.61 -5.33 -4.13
C ARG A 71 2.23 -6.70 -4.43
N LEU A 72 1.60 -7.45 -5.31
CA LEU A 72 1.92 -8.83 -5.67
C LEU A 72 2.47 -8.89 -7.09
N ASP A 73 3.62 -9.53 -7.28
CA ASP A 73 4.24 -9.73 -8.60
C ASP A 73 4.39 -8.41 -9.38
N GLY A 74 4.66 -7.32 -8.67
CA GLY A 74 4.82 -5.99 -9.25
C GLY A 74 3.52 -5.19 -9.45
N GLN A 75 2.36 -5.76 -9.16
CA GLN A 75 1.04 -5.16 -9.41
C GLN A 75 0.27 -4.95 -8.11
N TRP A 76 -0.58 -3.92 -8.07
CA TRP A 76 -1.49 -3.71 -6.93
C TRP A 76 -2.62 -4.73 -6.98
N ALA A 77 -2.87 -5.42 -5.87
CA ALA A 77 -3.93 -6.41 -5.73
C ALA A 77 -4.80 -6.11 -4.49
N PRO A 78 -5.46 -4.94 -4.45
CA PRO A 78 -6.27 -4.56 -3.30
C PRO A 78 -7.50 -5.46 -3.17
N GLY A 79 -7.94 -5.72 -1.94
CA GLY A 79 -9.06 -6.61 -1.69
C GLY A 79 -9.59 -6.50 -0.27
N VAL A 80 -10.50 -7.41 0.07
CA VAL A 80 -11.02 -7.58 1.42
C VAL A 80 -10.76 -9.00 1.87
N HIS A 81 -10.11 -9.13 3.02
CA HIS A 81 -9.84 -10.42 3.66
C HIS A 81 -10.52 -10.48 5.03
N GLN A 82 -11.30 -11.53 5.29
CA GLN A 82 -11.94 -11.77 6.59
C GLN A 82 -11.56 -13.13 7.18
N ASP A 83 -11.11 -13.11 8.44
CA ASP A 83 -10.86 -14.30 9.26
C ASP A 83 -12.15 -14.89 9.83
N HIS A 84 -12.95 -15.51 8.98
CA HIS A 84 -14.21 -16.10 9.41
C HIS A 84 -13.99 -17.52 9.99
N PRO A 85 -14.60 -17.90 11.14
CA PRO A 85 -14.35 -19.20 11.80
C PRO A 85 -14.68 -20.46 10.98
N LYS A 86 -15.40 -20.31 9.85
CA LYS A 86 -15.79 -21.40 8.95
C LYS A 86 -14.98 -21.43 7.64
N GLY A 87 -13.94 -20.62 7.55
CA GLY A 87 -13.12 -20.45 6.35
C GLY A 87 -12.96 -18.97 6.03
N GLU A 88 -11.76 -18.59 5.62
CA GLU A 88 -11.41 -17.23 5.21
C GLU A 88 -12.24 -16.79 3.99
N ILE A 89 -12.59 -15.50 3.96
CA ILE A 89 -13.22 -14.86 2.81
C ILE A 89 -12.19 -13.92 2.20
N HIS A 90 -11.90 -14.12 0.92
CA HIS A 90 -11.13 -13.22 0.08
C HIS A 90 -12.07 -12.70 -1.00
N ALA A 91 -12.24 -11.39 -1.08
CA ALA A 91 -13.18 -10.74 -2.00
C ALA A 91 -12.52 -9.55 -2.67
N GLU A 92 -12.92 -9.29 -3.92
CA GLU A 92 -12.56 -8.04 -4.59
C GLU A 92 -13.27 -6.84 -3.93
N PRO A 93 -12.75 -5.61 -4.03
CA PRO A 93 -13.34 -4.43 -3.39
C PRO A 93 -14.80 -4.15 -3.79
N ASP A 94 -15.23 -4.56 -4.98
CA ASP A 94 -16.59 -4.40 -5.51
C ASP A 94 -17.52 -5.60 -5.18
N GLU A 95 -16.99 -6.68 -4.61
CA GLU A 95 -17.76 -7.86 -4.19
C GLU A 95 -18.21 -7.80 -2.72
N ALA A 96 -17.54 -6.99 -1.91
CA ALA A 96 -17.75 -6.92 -0.45
C ALA A 96 -18.38 -5.61 0.03
N LEU A 97 -19.41 -5.73 0.86
CA LEU A 97 -19.97 -4.64 1.67
C LEU A 97 -19.50 -4.77 3.12
N LEU A 98 -18.69 -3.82 3.57
CA LEU A 98 -18.23 -3.69 4.95
C LEU A 98 -19.37 -3.07 5.78
N TYR A 99 -20.09 -3.92 6.51
CA TYR A 99 -21.35 -3.54 7.13
C TYR A 99 -21.16 -3.03 8.56
N VAL A 100 -21.54 -1.78 8.78
CA VAL A 100 -21.50 -1.11 10.08
C VAL A 100 -22.88 -1.25 10.72
N ASN A 101 -23.02 -2.28 11.56
CA ASN A 101 -24.30 -2.62 12.16
C ASN A 101 -24.67 -1.69 13.34
N SER A 102 -25.89 -1.84 13.87
CA SER A 102 -26.42 -0.94 14.92
C SER A 102 -25.70 -0.99 16.26
N ALA A 103 -24.94 -2.04 16.54
CA ALA A 103 -24.12 -2.12 17.76
C ALA A 103 -22.89 -1.18 17.70
N ALA A 104 -22.56 -0.64 16.52
CA ALA A 104 -21.52 0.38 16.35
C ALA A 104 -22.00 1.81 16.70
N ARG A 105 -23.30 2.01 16.96
CA ARG A 105 -23.85 3.33 17.30
C ARG A 105 -23.25 3.88 18.59
N VAL A 106 -22.82 5.13 18.53
CA VAL A 106 -22.38 5.95 19.65
C VAL A 106 -23.26 7.20 19.68
N THR A 107 -23.62 7.64 20.89
CA THR A 107 -24.29 8.94 21.10
C THR A 107 -23.65 9.61 22.28
N LEU A 108 -23.13 10.82 22.07
CA LEU A 108 -22.48 11.60 23.12
C LEU A 108 -23.25 12.89 23.37
N PRO A 109 -23.44 13.30 24.64
CA PRO A 109 -24.07 14.60 24.96
C PRO A 109 -23.20 15.80 24.58
N SER A 110 -21.90 15.57 24.31
CA SER A 110 -20.92 16.55 23.87
C SER A 110 -19.76 15.82 23.19
N ILE A 111 -19.21 16.37 22.11
CA ILE A 111 -17.99 15.84 21.49
C ILE A 111 -16.78 16.20 22.35
N PRO A 112 -15.92 15.23 22.73
CA PRO A 112 -14.72 15.53 23.51
C PRO A 112 -13.76 16.45 22.74
N PRO A 113 -13.03 17.34 23.43
CA PRO A 113 -12.01 18.16 22.79
C PRO A 113 -10.97 17.31 22.06
N GLY A 114 -10.65 17.67 20.82
CA GLY A 114 -9.75 16.94 19.93
C GLY A 114 -10.42 15.89 19.06
N PHE A 115 -11.74 15.67 19.18
CA PHE A 115 -12.53 14.75 18.36
C PHE A 115 -13.51 15.45 17.41
N GLU A 116 -13.38 16.76 17.24
CA GLU A 116 -14.21 17.57 16.36
C GLU A 116 -14.11 17.11 14.90
N PHE A 117 -12.99 16.49 14.52
CA PHE A 117 -12.75 15.94 13.18
C PHE A 117 -13.74 14.84 12.77
N ILE A 118 -14.46 14.23 13.72
CA ILE A 118 -15.47 13.21 13.40
C ILE A 118 -16.67 13.84 12.67
N GLY A 119 -16.97 15.11 12.93
CA GLY A 119 -18.19 15.76 12.42
C GLY A 119 -19.49 15.30 13.09
N ALA A 120 -19.40 14.59 14.21
CA ALA A 120 -20.58 14.13 14.95
C ALA A 120 -21.30 15.29 15.67
N THR A 121 -22.62 15.33 15.57
CA THR A 121 -23.46 16.29 16.31
C THR A 121 -23.76 15.77 17.73
N PRO A 122 -23.56 16.59 18.78
CA PRO A 122 -23.97 16.22 20.14
C PRO A 122 -25.45 15.81 20.22
N GLY A 123 -25.72 14.65 20.83
CA GLY A 123 -27.06 14.09 21.00
C GLY A 123 -27.60 13.32 19.80
N GLU A 124 -26.92 13.34 18.65
CA GLU A 124 -27.24 12.51 17.49
C GLU A 124 -26.36 11.25 17.46
N PRO A 125 -26.87 10.12 16.90
CA PRO A 125 -26.05 8.93 16.73
C PRO A 125 -25.03 9.13 15.61
N PHE A 126 -23.85 8.58 15.82
CA PHE A 126 -22.83 8.29 14.80
C PHE A 126 -22.35 6.85 15.00
N TRP A 127 -21.61 6.28 14.06
CA TRP A 127 -21.16 4.88 14.13
C TRP A 127 -19.66 4.82 14.21
N VAL A 128 -19.12 3.95 15.07
CA VAL A 128 -17.67 3.73 15.21
C VAL A 128 -17.35 2.25 15.14
N LEU A 129 -16.50 1.86 14.20
CA LEU A 129 -15.75 0.59 14.27
C LEU A 129 -14.44 0.88 15.01
N PRO A 130 -14.24 0.36 16.23
CA PRO A 130 -13.10 0.72 17.07
C PRO A 130 -11.83 -0.04 16.70
N GLN A 131 -10.67 0.58 16.99
CA GLN A 131 -9.35 -0.06 16.83
C GLN A 131 -9.11 -1.25 17.77
N ASN A 132 -9.97 -1.44 18.77
CA ASN A 132 -9.91 -2.56 19.71
C ASN A 132 -11.07 -3.52 19.40
N PRO A 133 -10.86 -4.84 19.49
CA PRO A 133 -11.86 -5.81 19.08
C PRO A 133 -13.15 -5.67 19.89
N ASN A 134 -14.28 -5.64 19.20
CA ASN A 134 -15.61 -5.75 19.78
C ASN A 134 -16.38 -6.86 19.04
N PRO A 135 -16.75 -7.96 19.72
CA PRO A 135 -17.34 -9.12 19.06
C PRO A 135 -18.76 -8.89 18.51
N ALA A 136 -19.39 -7.74 18.79
CA ALA A 136 -20.71 -7.40 18.30
C ALA A 136 -20.70 -6.64 16.96
N ILE A 137 -19.53 -6.25 16.45
CA ILE A 137 -19.37 -5.43 15.24
C ILE A 137 -18.16 -5.90 14.43
N LEU A 138 -18.09 -5.46 13.18
CA LEU A 138 -16.94 -5.67 12.30
C LEU A 138 -15.66 -5.11 12.96
N PHE A 139 -14.62 -5.92 13.03
CA PHE A 139 -13.31 -5.50 13.52
C PHE A 139 -12.39 -5.21 12.34
N LEU A 140 -12.48 -3.98 11.85
CA LEU A 140 -11.86 -3.55 10.61
C LEU A 140 -10.40 -3.08 10.82
N GLY A 141 -9.50 -3.53 9.96
CA GLY A 141 -8.13 -3.04 9.86
C GLY A 141 -7.73 -2.73 8.41
N ILE A 142 -6.45 -2.39 8.25
CA ILE A 142 -5.78 -2.25 6.96
C ILE A 142 -4.60 -3.22 6.98
N GLY A 143 -4.62 -4.18 6.06
CA GLY A 143 -3.64 -5.24 5.91
C GLY A 143 -2.67 -4.95 4.77
N SER A 144 -1.39 -5.23 5.01
CA SER A 144 -0.37 -5.31 3.95
C SER A 144 0.50 -6.56 4.14
N GLU A 145 -0.07 -7.56 4.80
CA GLU A 145 0.60 -8.80 5.20
C GLU A 145 0.62 -9.84 4.06
N GLU A 146 -0.34 -9.74 3.13
CA GLU A 146 -0.48 -10.59 1.95
C GLU A 146 0.59 -10.30 0.89
N MET A 147 1.86 -10.50 1.22
CA MET A 147 3.00 -10.32 0.32
C MET A 147 4.03 -11.42 0.49
N SER A 148 4.56 -11.92 -0.63
CA SER A 148 5.68 -12.87 -0.58
C SER A 148 6.97 -12.16 -0.13
N VAL A 149 7.97 -12.94 0.32
CA VAL A 149 9.30 -12.40 0.63
C VAL A 149 9.90 -11.68 -0.59
N SER A 150 9.70 -12.22 -1.80
CA SER A 150 10.15 -11.59 -3.04
C SER A 150 9.48 -10.24 -3.30
N ASP A 151 8.18 -10.12 -3.02
CA ASP A 151 7.46 -8.85 -3.19
C ASP A 151 7.98 -7.79 -2.20
N LEU A 152 8.20 -8.20 -0.94
CA LEU A 152 8.77 -7.31 0.09
C LEU A 152 10.19 -6.87 -0.27
N GLU A 153 11.02 -7.78 -0.79
CA GLU A 153 12.39 -7.47 -1.20
C GLU A 153 12.44 -6.53 -2.42
N ALA A 154 11.42 -6.57 -3.29
CA ALA A 154 11.29 -5.68 -4.43
C ALA A 154 10.88 -4.23 -4.04
N LEU A 155 10.39 -4.02 -2.82
CA LEU A 155 10.09 -2.69 -2.31
C LEU A 155 11.37 -1.97 -1.84
N CYS A 156 11.44 -0.69 -2.15
CA CYS A 156 12.52 0.19 -1.73
C CYS A 156 12.31 0.71 -0.30
N VAL A 157 13.41 1.02 0.37
CA VAL A 157 13.40 1.76 1.63
C VAL A 157 13.25 3.24 1.32
N TRP A 158 12.24 3.90 1.89
CA TRP A 158 11.99 5.32 1.74
C TRP A 158 11.50 5.93 3.05
N ASN A 159 11.54 7.26 3.16
CA ASN A 159 11.02 7.99 4.32
C ASN A 159 9.83 8.85 3.86
N PRO A 160 8.60 8.53 4.27
CA PRO A 160 7.42 9.34 3.96
C PRO A 160 7.44 10.75 4.54
N GLN A 161 8.24 10.99 5.58
CA GLN A 161 8.31 12.24 6.33
C GLN A 161 6.96 12.63 6.97
N ASP A 162 6.10 11.64 7.24
CA ASP A 162 4.84 11.82 7.94
C ASP A 162 5.05 11.56 9.44
N PRO A 163 4.83 12.56 10.33
CA PRO A 163 5.04 12.37 11.76
C PRO A 163 4.02 11.43 12.41
N ARG A 164 2.95 11.03 11.71
CA ARG A 164 1.91 10.12 12.21
C ARG A 164 2.35 8.67 12.05
N GLY A 165 1.92 7.80 12.97
CA GLY A 165 2.16 6.35 12.88
C GLY A 165 3.62 5.91 12.90
N GLY A 166 4.58 6.82 13.14
CA GLY A 166 6.01 6.53 13.03
C GLY A 166 6.53 6.45 11.59
N ALA A 167 5.82 7.07 10.64
CA ALA A 167 6.17 7.09 9.22
C ALA A 167 7.20 8.17 8.83
N ASP A 168 7.99 8.65 9.80
CA ASP A 168 9.06 9.64 9.64
C ASP A 168 10.46 9.00 9.63
N VAL A 169 10.54 7.69 9.39
CA VAL A 169 11.79 6.91 9.35
C VAL A 169 11.94 6.12 8.05
N PRO A 170 13.18 5.84 7.61
CA PRO A 170 13.42 4.96 6.46
C PRO A 170 12.94 3.53 6.72
N ALA A 171 11.92 3.08 5.99
CA ALA A 171 11.48 1.68 5.95
C ALA A 171 10.79 1.38 4.61
N ARG A 172 10.28 0.15 4.45
CA ARG A 172 9.41 -0.20 3.32
C ARG A 172 7.99 0.17 3.71
N TRP A 173 7.52 1.30 3.19
CA TRP A 173 6.18 1.80 3.48
C TRP A 173 5.25 1.59 2.28
N LEU A 174 4.01 1.24 2.56
CA LEU A 174 2.88 1.41 1.67
C LEU A 174 2.07 2.61 2.18
N ARG A 175 1.45 3.32 1.26
CA ARG A 175 0.62 4.48 1.54
C ARG A 175 -0.77 4.24 0.96
N ALA A 176 -1.80 4.47 1.76
CA ALA A 176 -3.17 4.61 1.28
C ALA A 176 -3.60 6.07 1.46
N ARG A 177 -3.96 6.72 0.36
CA ARG A 177 -4.48 8.09 0.34
C ARG A 177 -5.98 8.06 0.08
N LEU A 178 -6.75 8.79 0.87
CA LEU A 178 -8.16 9.05 0.58
C LEU A 178 -8.26 10.01 -0.61
N VAL A 179 -9.01 9.62 -1.63
CA VAL A 179 -9.20 10.40 -2.87
C VAL A 179 -10.56 11.07 -2.88
N ASP A 180 -11.60 10.34 -2.51
CA ASP A 180 -12.98 10.83 -2.47
C ASP A 180 -13.83 9.96 -1.53
N VAL A 181 -14.93 10.53 -1.05
CA VAL A 181 -15.97 9.79 -0.31
C VAL A 181 -17.32 10.18 -0.86
N ARG A 182 -18.06 9.21 -1.38
CA ARG A 182 -19.46 9.39 -1.79
C ARG A 182 -20.35 8.69 -0.79
N GLY A 183 -21.35 9.40 -0.26
CA GLY A 183 -22.19 8.87 0.81
C GLY A 183 -23.51 9.61 0.97
N PRO A 184 -24.31 9.28 2.01
CA PRO A 184 -25.51 10.01 2.36
C PRO A 184 -25.22 11.50 2.59
N SER A 185 -26.21 12.36 2.29
CA SER A 185 -26.10 13.80 2.47
C SER A 185 -25.75 14.15 3.92
N GLY A 186 -24.66 14.90 4.11
CA GLY A 186 -24.15 15.27 5.45
C GLY A 186 -23.47 14.12 6.20
N GLY A 187 -23.17 13.01 5.52
CA GLY A 187 -22.39 11.90 6.05
C GLY A 187 -20.91 12.17 5.90
N ASP A 188 -20.21 12.25 7.03
CA ASP A 188 -18.77 12.36 7.14
C ASP A 188 -18.15 11.00 7.45
N VAL A 189 -16.90 10.82 7.02
CA VAL A 189 -16.05 9.66 7.33
C VAL A 189 -14.78 10.14 8.01
N SER A 190 -14.31 9.39 9.00
CA SER A 190 -13.03 9.65 9.67
C SER A 190 -12.27 8.39 10.02
N LEU A 191 -10.95 8.47 9.96
CA LEU A 191 -10.02 7.39 10.30
C LEU A 191 -8.95 7.92 11.27
N TRP A 192 -8.84 7.33 12.46
CA TRP A 192 -7.84 7.77 13.44
C TRP A 192 -7.39 6.64 14.36
N GLN A 193 -6.26 6.85 15.04
CA GLN A 193 -5.82 6.04 16.16
C GLN A 193 -5.81 6.85 17.46
N SER A 194 -6.16 6.18 18.54
CA SER A 194 -6.16 6.73 19.90
C SER A 194 -5.03 6.10 20.71
N GLY A 195 -4.34 6.93 21.50
CA GLY A 195 -3.24 6.53 22.39
C GLY A 195 -3.32 7.25 23.73
N LEU A 196 -2.16 7.50 24.35
CA LEU A 196 -2.09 8.26 25.63
C LEU A 196 -2.28 9.77 25.45
N GLY A 197 -2.19 10.28 24.21
CA GLY A 197 -2.31 11.69 23.87
C GLY A 197 -3.55 12.00 23.03
N PRO A 198 -3.57 13.17 22.36
CA PRO A 198 -4.58 13.49 21.35
C PRO A 198 -4.66 12.40 20.27
N PRO A 199 -5.83 12.24 19.62
CA PRO A 199 -5.99 11.29 18.53
C PRO A 199 -5.08 11.64 17.35
N THR A 200 -4.49 10.61 16.75
CA THR A 200 -3.74 10.72 15.49
C THR A 200 -4.73 10.53 14.34
N VAL A 201 -5.06 11.62 13.65
CA VAL A 201 -6.04 11.63 12.55
C VAL A 201 -5.33 11.34 11.23
N TYR A 202 -5.83 10.35 10.50
CA TYR A 202 -5.36 9.98 9.17
C TYR A 202 -6.31 10.50 8.09
N PHE A 203 -7.62 10.29 8.26
CA PHE A 203 -8.66 10.80 7.36
C PHE A 203 -9.71 11.62 8.12
N SER A 204 -10.18 12.73 7.54
CA SER A 204 -11.39 13.42 8.00
C SER A 204 -12.05 14.21 6.88
N THR A 205 -13.24 13.79 6.43
CA THR A 205 -14.01 14.57 5.44
C THR A 205 -14.62 15.85 6.02
N HIS A 206 -14.65 15.99 7.35
CA HIS A 206 -15.34 17.07 8.05
C HIS A 206 -14.51 18.35 8.22
N LEU A 207 -13.20 18.22 8.45
CA LEU A 207 -12.34 19.35 8.81
C LEU A 207 -12.11 20.31 7.63
N ASP A 208 -11.47 19.79 6.60
CA ASP A 208 -10.99 20.52 5.42
C ASP A 208 -11.42 19.85 4.10
N GLY A 209 -12.30 18.87 4.18
CA GLY A 209 -12.68 18.02 3.05
C GLY A 209 -11.67 16.91 2.85
N VAL A 210 -11.56 16.39 1.62
CA VAL A 210 -10.53 15.42 1.26
C VAL A 210 -9.39 16.14 0.55
N ASP A 211 -8.17 16.00 1.06
CA ASP A 211 -6.98 16.64 0.50
C ASP A 211 -5.75 15.71 0.38
N ALA A 212 -4.54 16.27 0.29
CA ALA A 212 -3.30 15.50 0.15
C ALA A 212 -2.76 14.96 1.48
N THR A 213 -3.29 15.43 2.61
CA THR A 213 -2.89 15.05 3.97
C THR A 213 -3.70 13.89 4.52
N ASP A 214 -4.83 13.54 3.88
CA ASP A 214 -5.62 12.34 4.14
C ASP A 214 -4.89 11.07 3.68
N VAL A 215 -3.82 10.73 4.39
CA VAL A 215 -2.95 9.59 4.10
C VAL A 215 -2.69 8.78 5.36
N ILE A 216 -2.61 7.47 5.19
CA ILE A 216 -2.04 6.55 6.16
C ILE A 216 -0.89 5.78 5.54
N HIS A 217 0.17 5.57 6.32
CA HIS A 217 1.31 4.76 5.95
C HIS A 217 1.33 3.50 6.80
N THR A 218 1.47 2.34 6.15
CA THR A 218 1.65 1.04 6.80
C THR A 218 3.00 0.47 6.42
N LEU A 219 3.65 -0.21 7.36
CA LEU A 219 4.85 -0.99 7.05
C LEU A 219 4.46 -2.14 6.12
N ALA A 220 5.25 -2.38 5.08
CA ALA A 220 5.07 -3.55 4.23
C ALA A 220 5.18 -4.84 5.06
N GLY A 221 4.25 -5.77 4.87
CA GLY A 221 4.11 -6.96 5.71
C GLY A 221 3.52 -6.66 7.09
N GLY A 222 2.90 -5.49 7.26
CA GLY A 222 2.33 -5.04 8.51
C GLY A 222 0.81 -4.96 8.47
N HIS A 223 0.24 -4.77 9.65
CA HIS A 223 -1.19 -4.71 9.89
C HIS A 223 -1.51 -3.62 10.92
N ALA A 224 -2.62 -2.91 10.72
CA ALA A 224 -3.06 -1.85 11.62
C ALA A 224 -4.57 -1.84 11.82
N HIS A 225 -4.99 -1.79 13.09
CA HIS A 225 -6.35 -1.44 13.47
C HIS A 225 -6.48 0.05 13.80
N LEU A 226 -7.59 0.61 13.34
CA LEU A 226 -7.93 2.03 13.44
C LEU A 226 -9.38 2.17 13.89
N ASN A 227 -9.74 3.37 14.32
CA ASN A 227 -11.13 3.72 14.52
C ASN A 227 -11.66 4.31 13.21
N TRP A 228 -12.74 3.74 12.71
CA TRP A 228 -13.51 4.26 11.57
C TRP A 228 -14.79 4.88 12.10
N ALA A 229 -15.11 6.11 11.70
CA ALA A 229 -16.39 6.73 12.05
C ALA A 229 -17.19 7.15 10.82
N PHE A 230 -18.52 7.08 10.98
CA PHE A 230 -19.52 7.51 10.01
C PHE A 230 -20.59 8.34 10.73
N THR A 231 -21.01 9.47 10.19
CA THR A 231 -21.97 10.35 10.87
C THR A 231 -23.42 10.20 10.39
N GLN A 232 -23.68 9.44 9.32
CA GLN A 232 -25.02 9.19 8.80
C GLN A 232 -25.22 7.71 8.42
N PRO A 233 -26.46 7.19 8.47
CA PRO A 233 -26.76 5.89 7.90
C PRO A 233 -26.86 5.99 6.37
N GLY A 234 -26.37 4.97 5.67
CA GLY A 234 -26.35 4.92 4.21
C GLY A 234 -25.22 4.09 3.64
N LEU A 235 -25.20 4.00 2.31
CA LEU A 235 -24.08 3.43 1.58
C LEU A 235 -23.00 4.49 1.40
N TYR A 236 -21.75 4.11 1.66
CA TYR A 236 -20.58 4.91 1.42
C TYR A 236 -19.65 4.19 0.44
N GLU A 237 -19.13 4.93 -0.53
CA GLU A 237 -18.02 4.52 -1.40
C GLU A 237 -16.80 5.34 -0.97
N ILE A 238 -15.75 4.65 -0.53
CA ILE A 238 -14.50 5.25 -0.08
C ILE A 238 -13.43 4.93 -1.13
N ASP A 239 -12.95 5.96 -1.81
CA ASP A 239 -11.94 5.85 -2.85
C ASP A 239 -10.55 6.03 -2.26
N LEU A 240 -9.71 5.00 -2.41
CA LEU A 240 -8.32 5.02 -2.00
C LEU A 240 -7.40 4.95 -3.22
N ARG A 241 -6.27 5.66 -3.14
CA ARG A 241 -5.13 5.45 -4.03
C ARG A 241 -3.95 4.94 -3.23
N LEU A 242 -3.42 3.80 -3.64
CA LEU A 242 -2.30 3.13 -3.01
C LEU A 242 -0.99 3.58 -3.66
N ALA A 243 0.07 3.68 -2.87
CA ALA A 243 1.40 3.99 -3.38
C ALA A 243 2.51 3.34 -2.55
N THR A 244 3.64 3.07 -3.20
CA THR A 244 4.90 2.66 -2.55
C THR A 244 6.08 3.07 -3.44
N ARG A 245 7.31 2.91 -2.95
CA ARG A 245 8.51 2.95 -3.81
C ARG A 245 9.00 1.54 -4.04
N ALA A 246 9.16 1.15 -5.29
CA ALA A 246 9.60 -0.18 -5.68
C ALA A 246 10.70 -0.09 -6.74
N ALA A 247 11.54 -1.14 -6.80
CA ALA A 247 12.48 -1.27 -7.90
C ALA A 247 11.70 -1.40 -9.21
N ASN A 248 11.93 -0.49 -10.15
CA ASN A 248 11.36 -0.58 -11.49
C ASN A 248 12.46 -0.97 -12.49
N PRO A 249 12.39 -2.17 -13.12
CA PRO A 249 13.33 -2.52 -14.18
C PRO A 249 13.16 -1.64 -15.43
N CYS A 250 12.00 -1.00 -15.59
CA CYS A 250 11.64 -0.13 -16.69
C CYS A 250 11.14 1.23 -16.17
N PRO A 251 12.00 2.03 -15.52
CA PRO A 251 11.59 3.26 -14.85
C PRO A 251 10.98 4.33 -15.77
N ALA A 252 11.19 4.19 -17.08
CA ALA A 252 10.67 5.09 -18.08
C ALA A 252 9.27 4.71 -18.61
N ASP A 253 8.74 3.54 -18.22
CA ASP A 253 7.35 3.16 -18.44
C ASP A 253 6.53 3.68 -17.25
N LEU A 254 5.98 4.88 -17.45
CA LEU A 254 5.30 5.69 -16.45
C LEU A 254 3.79 5.44 -16.42
N ASP A 255 3.20 4.94 -17.50
CA ASP A 255 1.78 4.53 -17.53
C ASP A 255 1.56 3.03 -17.26
N GLY A 256 2.64 2.24 -17.22
CA GLY A 256 2.64 0.82 -16.86
C GLY A 256 2.11 -0.09 -17.97
N ASP A 257 2.09 0.37 -19.22
CA ASP A 257 1.60 -0.40 -20.37
C ASP A 257 2.64 -1.40 -20.92
N GLY A 258 3.85 -1.42 -20.34
CA GLY A 258 4.96 -2.28 -20.73
C GLY A 258 5.81 -1.70 -21.86
N GLN A 259 5.60 -0.45 -22.27
CA GLN A 259 6.31 0.17 -23.38
C GLN A 259 6.72 1.60 -23.05
N VAL A 260 7.98 1.95 -23.32
CA VAL A 260 8.44 3.33 -23.16
C VAL A 260 8.15 4.12 -24.44
N GLY A 261 7.17 5.02 -24.40
CA GLY A 261 6.64 5.70 -25.57
C GLY A 261 6.16 7.14 -25.36
N GLN A 262 5.24 7.56 -26.22
CA GLN A 262 4.73 8.93 -26.23
C GLN A 262 3.88 9.25 -24.99
N SER A 263 3.16 8.26 -24.46
CA SER A 263 2.35 8.42 -23.25
C SER A 263 3.23 8.78 -22.04
N ASP A 264 4.33 8.04 -21.85
CA ASP A 264 5.30 8.29 -20.77
C ASP A 264 5.95 9.65 -20.92
N LEU A 265 6.37 10.00 -22.15
CA LEU A 265 6.91 11.33 -22.40
C LEU A 265 5.90 12.42 -22.05
N GLY A 266 4.60 12.17 -22.31
CA GLY A 266 3.51 13.07 -21.90
C GLY A 266 3.42 13.23 -20.38
N ILE A 267 3.48 12.13 -19.62
CA ILE A 267 3.46 12.13 -18.16
C ILE A 267 4.66 12.91 -17.62
N LEU A 268 5.88 12.58 -18.05
CA LEU A 268 7.10 13.24 -17.61
C LEU A 268 7.07 14.75 -17.87
N LEU A 269 6.69 15.15 -19.09
CA LEU A 269 6.64 16.57 -19.44
C LEU A 269 5.53 17.33 -18.70
N SER A 270 4.43 16.66 -18.34
CA SER A 270 3.38 17.26 -17.52
C SER A 270 3.82 17.51 -16.07
N ASP A 271 4.81 16.76 -15.59
CA ASP A 271 5.34 16.81 -14.24
C ASP A 271 6.69 17.55 -14.15
N PHE A 272 7.20 18.10 -15.27
CA PHE A 272 8.53 18.69 -15.34
C PHE A 272 8.70 19.87 -14.36
N GLY A 273 9.72 19.78 -13.52
CA GLY A 273 9.98 20.72 -12.43
C GLY A 273 9.37 20.30 -11.08
N CYS A 274 8.67 19.18 -11.02
CA CYS A 274 8.22 18.60 -9.76
C CYS A 274 9.41 18.43 -8.79
N GLN A 275 9.15 18.71 -7.51
CA GLN A 275 10.13 18.65 -6.43
C GLN A 275 9.74 17.57 -5.44
N PRO A 276 10.70 17.05 -4.65
CA PRO A 276 10.42 16.03 -3.64
C PRO A 276 9.20 16.36 -2.79
N SER A 277 8.19 15.49 -2.89
CA SER A 277 6.94 15.58 -2.17
C SER A 277 6.50 14.21 -1.65
N PRO A 278 5.61 14.14 -0.65
CA PRO A 278 5.03 12.88 -0.20
C PRO A 278 4.26 12.14 -1.30
N ASP A 279 3.64 12.87 -2.23
CA ASP A 279 2.95 12.32 -3.41
C ASP A 279 3.90 11.81 -4.49
N GLY A 280 5.21 12.06 -4.31
CA GLY A 280 6.23 11.80 -5.31
C GLY A 280 6.07 12.69 -6.54
N CYS A 281 6.93 12.45 -7.52
CA CYS A 281 6.83 13.05 -8.84
C CYS A 281 6.61 11.90 -9.82
N PRO A 282 5.43 11.77 -10.46
CA PRO A 282 5.19 10.72 -11.43
C PRO A 282 6.23 10.64 -12.56
N GLY A 283 6.90 11.76 -12.88
CA GLY A 283 7.99 11.78 -13.87
C GLY A 283 9.38 11.43 -13.34
N ASP A 284 9.53 11.05 -12.07
CA ASP A 284 10.79 10.67 -11.39
C ASP A 284 11.25 9.27 -11.84
N THR A 285 11.94 9.22 -12.97
CA THR A 285 12.45 7.98 -13.58
C THR A 285 13.82 7.58 -13.04
N ASP A 286 14.59 8.49 -12.44
CA ASP A 286 15.88 8.16 -11.82
C ASP A 286 15.79 7.91 -10.29
N GLY A 287 14.62 8.20 -9.70
CA GLY A 287 14.32 7.93 -8.30
C GLY A 287 14.88 8.98 -7.33
N ASP A 288 15.33 10.15 -7.81
CA ASP A 288 15.89 11.21 -6.97
C ASP A 288 14.82 12.05 -6.25
N GLY A 289 13.55 11.81 -6.56
CA GLY A 289 12.40 12.47 -5.96
C GLY A 289 11.95 13.74 -6.68
N ALA A 290 12.60 14.14 -7.76
CA ALA A 290 12.22 15.27 -8.60
C ALA A 290 11.88 14.82 -10.01
N THR A 291 11.35 15.74 -10.83
CA THR A 291 11.25 15.50 -12.28
C THR A 291 11.97 16.60 -13.03
N GLY A 292 12.99 16.22 -13.80
CA GLY A 292 13.84 17.16 -14.51
C GLY A 292 14.57 16.57 -15.72
N GLN A 293 15.74 17.13 -15.99
CA GLN A 293 16.51 16.80 -17.19
C GLN A 293 17.15 15.40 -17.10
N SER A 294 17.50 14.94 -15.90
CA SER A 294 18.03 13.60 -15.68
C SER A 294 16.97 12.56 -16.01
N ASP A 295 15.73 12.79 -15.60
CA ASP A 295 14.61 11.92 -15.91
C ASP A 295 14.31 11.83 -17.40
N LEU A 296 14.26 12.99 -18.06
CA LEU A 296 14.09 13.02 -19.51
C LEU A 296 15.22 12.25 -20.21
N GLY A 297 16.44 12.28 -19.67
CA GLY A 297 17.57 11.49 -20.15
C GLY A 297 17.34 9.98 -20.03
N VAL A 298 16.84 9.52 -18.88
CA VAL A 298 16.49 8.10 -18.66
C VAL A 298 15.38 7.68 -19.63
N LEU A 299 14.30 8.45 -19.74
CA LEU A 299 13.20 8.15 -20.65
C LEU A 299 13.65 8.06 -22.10
N LEU A 300 14.38 9.06 -22.59
CA LEU A 300 14.87 9.07 -23.97
C LEU A 300 15.87 7.95 -24.26
N SER A 301 16.62 7.48 -23.26
CA SER A 301 17.55 6.37 -23.42
C SER A 301 16.86 5.02 -23.67
N SER A 302 15.61 4.88 -23.22
CA SER A 302 14.78 3.69 -23.35
C SER A 302 13.60 3.87 -24.32
N TYR A 303 13.51 5.00 -25.02
CA TYR A 303 12.36 5.30 -25.89
C TYR A 303 12.20 4.28 -27.02
N GLY A 304 10.98 3.77 -27.18
CA GLY A 304 10.62 2.73 -28.15
C GLY A 304 11.07 1.32 -27.76
N THR A 305 11.48 1.12 -26.51
CA THR A 305 11.77 -0.21 -25.96
C THR A 305 10.58 -0.74 -25.18
N GLY A 306 10.50 -2.07 -25.08
CA GLY A 306 9.52 -2.75 -24.23
C GLY A 306 10.13 -3.23 -22.94
N CYS A 307 9.26 -3.33 -21.95
CA CYS A 307 9.46 -3.90 -20.63
C CYS A 307 8.78 -5.30 -20.62
#